data_AF-A0A821HN14-F1
#
_entry.id   AF-A0A821HN14-F1
#
_cell.length_a   1.000
_cell.length_b   1.000
_cell.length_c   1.000
_cell.angle_alpha   90.00
_cell.angle_beta   90.00
_cell.angle_gamma   90.00
#
_symmetry.space_group_name_H-M   'P 1'
#
loop_
_entity.id
_entity.type
_entity.pdbx_description
1 polymer ?
#
loop_
_entity_poly.entity_id
_entity_poly.type
_entity_poly.pdbx_seq_one_letter_code
_entity_poly.pdbx_strand_id
1 'polypeptide(L)'
;MSMAKEKAGWRCTRRNENGNVVIHISKQTEQFSHWNGIFHCHPYDARKTRKRDILNKIKHRVLDEYTSIEIIIEEEYRKANLSVEEKRMMPLLTQIESGLHKLRRKSLPSISQN
;
A
#
# COMPACT_ATOMS: atom_id res chain seq x y z
N MET A 1 -35.00 4.97 -3.55
CA MET A 1 -33.77 5.57 -3.00
C MET A 1 -32.85 4.43 -2.58
N SER A 2 -31.68 4.27 -3.21
CA SER A 2 -30.73 3.24 -2.77
C SER A 2 -29.95 3.78 -1.57
N MET A 3 -30.07 3.11 -0.42
CA MET A 3 -29.21 3.43 0.72
C MET A 3 -27.76 3.13 0.32
N ALA A 4 -26.95 4.17 0.16
CA ALA A 4 -25.53 4.01 -0.10
C ALA A 4 -24.90 3.23 1.07
N LYS A 5 -24.06 2.23 0.78
CA LYS A 5 -23.38 1.45 1.83
C LYS A 5 -22.58 2.40 2.74
N GLU A 6 -23.01 2.54 4.00
CA GLU A 6 -22.45 3.44 5.02
C GLU A 6 -21.08 3.00 5.55
N LYS A 7 -20.67 1.77 5.24
CA LYS A 7 -19.43 1.15 5.72
C LYS A 7 -18.50 0.81 4.55
N ALA A 8 -17.19 0.91 4.79
CA ALA A 8 -16.15 0.41 3.88
C ALA A 8 -15.50 -0.84 4.48
N GLY A 9 -15.28 -1.87 3.66
CA GLY A 9 -14.66 -3.12 4.08
C GLY A 9 -13.19 -3.18 3.68
N TRP A 10 -12.31 -3.34 4.65
CA TRP A 10 -10.87 -3.50 4.48
C TRP A 10 -10.52 -4.98 4.62
N ARG A 11 -9.75 -5.49 3.67
CA ARG A 11 -9.39 -6.91 3.61
C ARG A 11 -7.91 -7.08 3.84
N CYS A 12 -7.52 -8.24 4.37
CA CYS A 12 -6.11 -8.61 4.43
C CYS A 12 -5.48 -8.55 3.03
N THR A 13 -4.20 -8.17 2.97
CA THR A 13 -3.43 -8.17 1.72
C THR A 13 -2.90 -9.56 1.34
N ARG A 14 -2.79 -10.49 2.29
CA ARG A 14 -2.31 -11.86 2.06
C ARG A 14 -3.48 -12.82 1.83
N ARG A 15 -4.42 -12.44 0.96
CA ARG A 15 -5.60 -13.28 0.68
C ARG A 15 -5.15 -14.61 0.09
N ASN A 16 -5.64 -15.68 0.69
CA ASN A 16 -5.70 -17.00 0.11
C ASN A 16 -7.09 -17.56 0.42
N GLU A 17 -7.36 -18.80 0.00
CA GLU A 17 -8.65 -19.46 0.24
C GLU A 17 -9.04 -19.50 1.73
N ASN A 18 -8.04 -19.47 2.62
CA ASN A 18 -8.20 -19.53 4.09
C ASN A 18 -8.22 -18.14 4.77
N GLY A 19 -7.96 -17.06 4.03
CA GLY A 19 -7.68 -15.73 4.56
C GLY A 19 -8.73 -14.70 4.14
N ASN A 20 -9.96 -14.83 4.65
CA ASN A 20 -11.11 -14.02 4.26
C ASN A 20 -11.53 -12.97 5.30
N VAL A 21 -10.61 -12.56 6.17
CA VAL A 21 -10.87 -11.53 7.20
C VAL A 21 -11.24 -10.19 6.55
N VAL A 22 -12.33 -9.61 7.04
CA VAL A 22 -12.80 -8.26 6.65
C VAL A 22 -13.03 -7.43 7.90
N ILE A 23 -12.39 -6.26 7.96
CA ILE A 23 -12.65 -5.21 8.94
C ILE A 23 -13.55 -4.18 8.29
N HIS A 24 -14.65 -3.82 8.96
CA HIS A 24 -15.57 -2.79 8.51
C HIS A 24 -15.31 -1.50 9.27
N ILE A 25 -15.12 -0.41 8.53
CA ILE A 25 -15.02 0.95 9.05
C ILE A 25 -16.23 1.77 8.64
N SER A 26 -16.65 2.69 9.50
CA SER A 26 -17.65 3.71 9.17
C SER A 26 -17.05 4.67 8.14
N LYS A 27 -17.77 4.96 7.04
CA LYS A 27 -17.31 5.97 6.08
C LYS A 27 -17.42 7.39 6.61
N GLN A 28 -18.29 7.64 7.57
CA GLN A 28 -18.52 8.97 8.12
C GLN A 28 -17.49 9.33 9.19
N THR A 29 -17.17 8.37 10.07
CA THR A 29 -16.30 8.63 11.23
C THR A 29 -14.91 8.04 11.06
N GLU A 30 -14.67 7.24 10.02
CA GLU A 30 -13.44 6.49 9.78
C GLU A 30 -13.05 5.53 10.93
N GLN A 31 -13.96 5.32 11.88
CA GLN A 31 -13.72 4.44 13.03
C GLN A 31 -14.06 2.99 12.70
N PHE A 32 -13.39 2.09 13.43
CA PHE A 32 -13.73 0.68 13.45
C PHE A 32 -15.20 0.50 13.83
N SER A 33 -15.92 -0.31 13.05
CA SER A 33 -17.29 -0.72 13.35
C SER A 33 -17.34 -2.13 13.88
N HIS A 34 -16.88 -3.10 13.08
CA HIS A 34 -16.86 -4.53 13.41
C HIS A 34 -15.99 -5.28 12.40
N TRP A 35 -15.88 -6.58 12.56
CA TRP A 35 -15.20 -7.49 11.63
C TRP A 35 -16.10 -8.71 11.37
N ASN A 36 -15.80 -9.49 10.32
CA ASN A 36 -16.65 -10.60 9.88
C ASN A 36 -16.49 -11.90 10.70
N GLY A 37 -15.81 -11.86 11.86
CA GLY A 37 -15.62 -13.03 12.73
C GLY A 37 -14.66 -14.10 12.21
N ILE A 38 -14.01 -13.87 11.06
CA ILE A 38 -12.98 -14.77 10.52
C ILE A 38 -11.62 -14.35 11.07
N PHE A 39 -10.87 -15.30 11.62
CA PHE A 39 -9.50 -15.07 12.09
C PHE A 39 -8.48 -15.10 10.94
N HIS A 40 -7.35 -14.42 11.13
CA HIS A 40 -6.25 -14.52 10.18
C HIS A 40 -5.63 -15.91 10.22
N CYS A 41 -5.41 -16.51 9.05
CA CYS A 41 -4.73 -17.79 8.89
C CYS A 41 -3.19 -17.66 8.85
N HIS A 42 -2.66 -16.47 9.12
CA HIS A 42 -1.23 -16.18 9.08
C HIS A 42 -0.85 -15.21 10.20
N PRO A 43 0.35 -15.32 10.78
CA PRO A 43 0.80 -14.39 11.79
C PRO A 43 1.02 -12.98 11.21
N TYR A 44 1.02 -12.00 12.11
CA TYR A 44 1.48 -10.66 11.79
C TYR A 44 2.98 -10.68 11.46
N ASP A 45 3.36 -9.96 10.41
CA ASP A 45 4.74 -9.86 9.94
C ASP A 45 5.16 -8.39 9.95
N ALA A 46 5.81 -8.00 11.05
CA ALA A 46 6.27 -6.64 11.26
C ALA A 46 7.25 -6.19 10.17
N ARG A 47 8.14 -7.08 9.71
CA ARG A 47 9.15 -6.75 8.68
C ARG A 47 8.49 -6.45 7.34
N LYS A 48 7.54 -7.29 6.89
CA LYS A 48 6.83 -7.01 5.63
C LYS A 48 5.92 -5.79 5.72
N THR A 49 5.33 -5.53 6.89
CA THR A 49 4.52 -4.32 7.10
C THR A 49 5.38 -3.06 7.03
N ARG A 50 6.48 -3.01 7.79
CA ARG A 50 7.46 -1.91 7.75
C ARG A 50 8.00 -1.65 6.34
N LYS A 51 8.37 -2.72 5.61
CA LYS A 51 8.81 -2.62 4.21
C LYS A 51 7.75 -1.96 3.32
N ARG A 52 6.49 -2.41 3.41
CA ARG A 52 5.39 -1.86 2.62
C ARG A 52 5.14 -0.38 2.94
N ASP A 53 5.21 -0.01 4.21
CA ASP A 53 4.94 1.37 4.63
C ASP A 53 6.00 2.33 4.08
N ILE A 54 7.27 1.93 4.12
CA ILE A 54 8.38 2.72 3.53
C ILE A 54 8.21 2.84 2.01
N LEU A 55 7.89 1.73 1.33
CA LEU A 55 7.67 1.75 -0.12
C LEU A 55 6.47 2.60 -0.54
N ASN A 56 5.41 2.64 0.27
CA ASN A 56 4.27 3.52 0.03
C ASN A 56 4.67 4.98 0.16
N LYS A 57 5.47 5.36 1.17
CA LYS A 57 6.00 6.74 1.31
C LYS A 57 6.83 7.15 0.10
N ILE A 58 7.77 6.30 -0.32
CA ILE A 58 8.58 6.54 -1.53
C ILE A 58 7.68 6.74 -2.74
N LYS A 59 6.71 5.85 -2.95
CA LYS A 59 5.78 5.93 -4.08
C LYS A 59 4.98 7.22 -4.09
N HIS A 60 4.48 7.68 -2.93
CA HIS A 60 3.75 8.94 -2.84
C HIS A 60 4.66 10.12 -3.21
N ARG A 61 5.84 10.20 -2.58
CA ARG A 61 6.80 11.26 -2.85
C ARG A 61 7.24 11.31 -4.32
N VAL A 62 7.48 10.17 -4.97
CA VAL A 62 7.87 10.12 -6.39
C VAL A 62 6.75 10.59 -7.34
N LEU A 63 5.48 10.49 -6.93
CA LEU A 63 4.36 10.98 -7.72
C LEU A 63 4.14 12.49 -7.54
N ASP A 64 4.44 13.01 -6.34
CA ASP A 64 4.10 14.37 -5.93
C ASP A 64 5.29 15.35 -6.00
N GLU A 65 6.52 14.86 -5.87
CA GLU A 65 7.74 15.68 -5.79
C GLU A 65 8.53 15.66 -7.10
N TYR A 66 9.01 16.83 -7.53
CA TYR A 66 9.95 16.96 -8.64
C TYR A 66 11.39 16.79 -8.13
N THR A 67 11.68 15.63 -7.54
CA THR A 67 12.99 15.26 -7.00
C THR A 67 13.40 13.90 -7.55
N SER A 68 14.71 13.66 -7.69
CA SER A 68 15.21 12.37 -8.18
C SER A 68 14.77 11.22 -7.29
N ILE A 69 14.43 10.08 -7.91
CA ILE A 69 13.93 8.90 -7.18
C ILE A 69 14.98 8.38 -6.20
N GLU A 70 16.27 8.43 -6.56
CA GLU A 70 17.37 8.02 -5.69
C GLU A 70 17.42 8.84 -4.40
N ILE A 71 17.30 10.16 -4.51
CA ILE A 71 17.29 11.08 -3.36
C ILE A 71 16.11 10.75 -2.45
N ILE A 72 14.91 10.56 -3.02
CA ILE A 72 13.72 10.20 -2.26
C ILE A 72 13.93 8.88 -1.50
N ILE A 73 14.50 7.85 -2.15
CA ILE A 73 14.77 6.55 -1.53
C ILE A 73 15.75 6.69 -0.38
N GLU A 74 16.90 7.35 -0.60
CA GLU A 74 17.92 7.52 0.43
C GLU A 74 17.39 8.26 1.65
N GLU A 75 16.61 9.32 1.42
CA GLU A 75 15.97 10.06 2.50
C GLU A 75 14.96 9.22 3.28
N GLU A 76 14.08 8.48 2.61
CA GLU A 76 13.09 7.66 3.30
C GLU A 76 13.76 6.50 4.06
N TYR A 77 14.85 5.93 3.53
CA TYR A 77 15.63 4.91 4.25
C TYR A 77 16.33 5.50 5.48
N ARG A 78 16.85 6.72 5.37
CA ARG A 78 17.47 7.45 6.50
C ARG A 78 16.43 7.78 7.57
N LYS A 79 15.28 8.36 7.19
CA LYS A 79 14.17 8.68 8.11
C LYS A 79 13.64 7.43 8.80
N ALA A 80 13.58 6.30 8.09
CA ALA A 80 13.13 5.04 8.64
C ALA A 80 14.18 4.31 9.50
N ASN A 81 15.40 4.84 9.60
CA ASN A 81 16.53 4.25 10.33
C ASN A 81 16.72 2.76 10.02
N LEU A 82 16.83 2.42 8.73
CA LEU A 82 16.97 1.04 8.28
C LEU A 82 18.37 0.48 8.54
N SER A 83 18.43 -0.75 9.05
CA SER A 83 19.69 -1.49 9.12
C SER A 83 20.22 -1.87 7.72
N VAL A 84 21.47 -2.30 7.65
CA VAL A 84 22.08 -2.78 6.39
C VAL A 84 21.30 -3.96 5.82
N GLU A 85 20.87 -4.89 6.68
CA GLU A 85 20.06 -6.06 6.30
C GLU A 85 18.68 -5.64 5.79
N GLU A 86 18.04 -4.68 6.45
CA GLU A 86 16.74 -4.17 6.00
C GLU A 86 16.84 -3.49 4.64
N LYS A 87 17.90 -2.72 4.39
CA LYS A 87 18.18 -2.12 3.08
C LYS A 87 18.35 -3.19 1.99
N ARG A 88 19.05 -4.29 2.28
CA ARG A 88 19.21 -5.43 1.34
C ARG A 88 17.90 -6.13 1.01
N MET A 89 16.91 -6.09 1.92
CA MET A 89 15.58 -6.66 1.70
C MET A 89 14.66 -5.74 0.89
N MET A 90 15.02 -4.48 0.65
CA MET A 90 14.23 -3.57 -0.16
C MET A 90 14.37 -3.88 -1.66
N PRO A 91 13.32 -3.64 -2.46
CA PRO A 91 13.42 -3.79 -3.91
C PRO A 91 14.49 -2.86 -4.50
N LEU A 92 15.12 -3.31 -5.59
CA LEU A 92 16.06 -2.50 -6.35
C LEU A 92 15.35 -1.29 -6.98
N LEU A 93 16.08 -0.21 -7.24
CA LEU A 93 15.57 1.00 -7.90
C LEU A 93 14.80 0.67 -9.19
N THR A 94 15.36 -0.18 -10.03
CA THR A 94 14.74 -0.64 -11.29
C THR A 94 13.39 -1.33 -11.09
N GLN A 95 13.22 -2.05 -9.97
CA GLN A 95 11.95 -2.69 -9.62
C GLN A 95 10.92 -1.68 -9.14
N ILE A 96 11.37 -0.62 -8.45
CA ILE A 96 10.53 0.48 -7.99
C ILE A 96 10.01 1.27 -9.21
N GLU A 97 10.91 1.65 -10.12
CA GLU A 97 10.57 2.37 -11.36
C GLU A 97 9.59 1.59 -12.25
N SER A 98 9.84 0.29 -12.44
CA SER A 98 8.92 -0.58 -13.18
C SER A 98 7.51 -0.60 -12.56
N GLY A 99 7.44 -0.61 -11.22
CA GLY A 99 6.18 -0.48 -10.48
C GLY A 99 5.49 0.87 -10.69
N LEU A 100 6.25 1.96 -10.70
CA LEU A 100 5.75 3.32 -10.92
C LEU A 100 5.20 3.53 -12.34
N HIS A 101 5.87 3.00 -13.36
CA HIS A 101 5.37 3.04 -14.73
C HIS A 101 4.01 2.32 -14.87
N LYS A 102 3.83 1.18 -14.20
CA LYS A 102 2.53 0.48 -14.16
C LYS A 102 1.44 1.30 -13.48
N LEU A 103 1.79 2.13 -12.51
CA LEU A 103 0.85 3.00 -11.81
C LEU A 103 0.46 4.21 -12.67
N ARG A 104 1.43 4.88 -13.30
CA ARG A 104 1.18 5.99 -14.23
C ARG A 104 0.28 5.58 -15.41
N ARG A 105 0.45 4.36 -15.92
CA ARG A 105 -0.42 3.80 -16.99
C ARG A 105 -1.87 3.53 -16.54
N LYS A 106 -2.10 3.25 -15.25
CA LYS A 106 -3.45 3.00 -14.71
C LYS A 106 -4.22 4.28 -14.37
N SER A 107 -3.52 5.39 -14.15
CA SER A 107 -4.10 6.69 -13.83
C SER A 107 -4.43 7.56 -15.04
N LEU A 108 -4.02 7.16 -16.25
CA LEU A 108 -4.43 7.84 -17.48
C LEU A 108 -5.81 7.31 -17.89
N PRO A 109 -6.84 8.17 -18.03
CA PRO A 109 -8.09 7.74 -18.63
C PRO A 109 -7.80 7.20 -20.03
N SER A 110 -8.36 6.04 -20.36
CA SER A 110 -8.35 5.53 -21.72
C SER A 110 -9.00 6.58 -22.61
N ILE A 111 -8.20 7.29 -23.40
CA ILE A 111 -8.72 8.14 -24.46
C ILE A 111 -9.34 7.15 -25.45
N SER A 112 -10.68 7.05 -25.39
CA SER A 112 -11.48 6.45 -26.44
C SER A 112 -11.17 7.24 -27.71
N GLN A 113 -10.42 6.63 -28.62
CA GLN A 113 -10.33 7.15 -29.97
C GLN A 113 -11.73 7.01 -30.58
N ASN A 114 -12.35 8.15 -30.86
CA ASN A 114 -13.58 8.25 -31.65
C ASN A 114 -13.37 7.66 -33.04
#